data_AF-A0A7W6RKE5-F1
#
_entry.id   AF-A0A7W6RKE5-F1
#
_cell.length_a   1.000
_cell.length_b   1.000
_cell.length_c   1.000
_cell.angle_alpha   90.00
_cell.angle_beta   90.00
_cell.angle_gamma   90.00
#
_symmetry.space_group_name_H-M   'P 1'
#
loop_
_entity.id
_entity.type
_entity.pdbx_description
1 polymer ?
#
loop_
_entity_poly.entity_id
_entity_poly.type
_entity_poly.pdbx_seq_one_letter_code
_entity_poly.pdbx_strand_id
1 'polypeptide(L)'
;MLDTADLPDDVAALKAMLIAARLSVASKDAQIARKDERIERLEKLVAAFKQAAFGRKSEKTDPDQFDLALEDLETAMAASMPRKKPTTFQAKKSQKHARSIAAPFLSIFPVWKR
;
A
#
# COMPACT_ATOMS: atom_id res chain seq x y z
N MET A 1 -1.66 33.67 -28.38
CA MET A 1 -0.74 34.60 -27.69
C MET A 1 -1.17 36.01 -28.08
N LEU A 2 -0.91 37.02 -27.25
CA LEU A 2 -1.08 38.40 -27.70
C LEU A 2 0.08 38.72 -28.65
N ASP A 3 -0.24 39.11 -29.88
CA ASP A 3 0.76 39.50 -30.87
C ASP A 3 0.96 41.02 -30.87
N THR A 4 2.06 41.49 -31.42
CA THR A 4 2.39 42.93 -31.42
C THR A 4 1.38 43.78 -32.18
N ALA A 5 0.65 43.19 -33.13
CA ALA A 5 -0.42 43.85 -33.87
C ALA A 5 -1.67 44.13 -33.02
N ASP A 6 -1.83 43.45 -31.87
CA ASP A 6 -2.95 43.64 -30.94
C ASP A 6 -2.66 44.73 -29.89
N LEU A 7 -1.44 45.29 -29.89
CA LEU A 7 -1.04 46.31 -28.94
C LEU A 7 -1.41 47.72 -29.44
N PRO A 8 -1.95 48.58 -28.56
CA PRO A 8 -2.14 49.97 -28.90
C PRO A 8 -0.79 50.69 -29.04
N ASP A 9 -0.69 51.61 -30.01
CA ASP A 9 0.50 52.45 -30.20
C ASP A 9 0.65 53.57 -29.15
N ASP A 10 -0.39 53.81 -28.36
CA ASP A 10 -0.38 54.81 -27.30
C ASP A 10 0.33 54.31 -26.03
N VAL A 11 1.31 55.08 -25.57
CA VAL A 11 2.11 54.77 -24.38
C VAL A 11 1.25 54.76 -23.11
N ALA A 12 0.22 55.61 -23.02
CA ALA A 12 -0.66 55.60 -21.85
C ALA A 12 -1.51 54.32 -21.79
N ALA A 13 -2.07 53.88 -22.93
CA ALA A 13 -2.77 52.61 -23.05
C ALA A 13 -1.88 51.41 -22.71
N LEU A 14 -0.63 51.37 -23.19
CA LEU A 14 0.32 50.31 -22.86
C LEU A 14 0.66 50.25 -21.37
N LYS A 15 0.86 51.41 -20.72
CA LYS A 15 1.07 51.48 -19.27
C LYS A 15 -0.14 50.96 -18.50
N ALA A 16 -1.35 51.30 -18.91
CA ALA A 16 -2.58 50.81 -18.30
C ALA A 16 -2.70 49.27 -18.42
N MET A 17 -2.43 48.71 -19.61
CA MET A 17 -2.41 47.26 -19.83
C MET A 17 -1.35 46.57 -18.97
N LEU A 18 -0.15 47.14 -18.85
CA LEU A 18 0.92 46.57 -18.02
C LEU A 18 0.53 46.55 -16.53
N ILE A 19 -0.10 47.61 -16.03
CA ILE A 19 -0.61 47.66 -14.66
C ILE A 19 -1.68 46.60 -14.46
N ALA A 20 -2.66 46.50 -15.37
CA ALA A 20 -3.71 45.48 -15.31
C ALA A 20 -3.14 44.05 -15.33
N ALA A 21 -2.14 43.79 -16.19
CA ALA A 21 -1.46 42.52 -16.26
C ALA A 21 -0.74 42.19 -14.95
N ARG A 22 -0.01 43.16 -14.35
CA ARG A 22 0.64 42.98 -13.05
C ARG A 22 -0.34 42.69 -11.93
N LEU A 23 -1.50 43.37 -11.90
CA LEU A 23 -2.56 43.08 -10.93
C LEU A 23 -3.15 41.67 -11.13
N SER A 24 -3.33 41.23 -12.38
CA SER A 24 -3.77 39.86 -12.68
C SER A 24 -2.77 38.81 -12.20
N VAL A 25 -1.47 39.05 -12.43
CA VAL A 25 -0.40 38.15 -11.95
C VAL A 25 -0.39 38.10 -10.44
N ALA A 26 -0.38 39.24 -9.74
CA ALA A 26 -0.41 39.29 -8.28
C ALA A 26 -1.64 38.57 -7.70
N SER A 27 -2.81 38.71 -8.33
CA SER A 27 -4.01 37.97 -7.94
C SER A 27 -3.86 36.46 -8.12
N LYS A 28 -3.25 36.01 -9.22
CA LYS A 28 -2.97 34.60 -9.47
C LYS A 28 -1.96 34.04 -8.48
N ASP A 29 -0.89 34.76 -8.19
CA ASP A 29 0.13 34.34 -7.22
C ASP A 29 -0.49 34.16 -5.82
N ALA A 30 -1.36 35.09 -5.41
CA ALA A 30 -2.10 34.96 -4.15
C ALA A 30 -3.05 33.73 -4.14
N GLN A 31 -3.66 33.41 -5.28
CA GLN A 31 -4.48 32.19 -5.40
C GLN A 31 -3.63 30.92 -5.39
N ILE A 32 -2.47 30.92 -6.05
CA ILE A 32 -1.54 29.80 -6.07
C ILE A 32 -1.06 29.52 -4.64
N ALA A 33 -0.60 30.54 -3.90
CA ALA A 33 -0.17 30.38 -2.52
C ALA A 33 -1.25 29.73 -1.62
N ARG A 34 -2.51 30.19 -1.74
CA ARG A 34 -3.64 29.58 -1.00
C ARG A 34 -3.89 28.13 -1.38
N LYS A 35 -3.70 27.78 -2.66
CA LYS A 35 -3.86 26.41 -3.16
C LYS A 35 -2.72 25.53 -2.68
N ASP A 36 -1.49 26.03 -2.65
CA ASP A 36 -0.33 25.32 -2.13
C ASP A 36 -0.47 25.02 -0.64
N GLU A 37 -0.93 25.99 0.16
CA GLU A 37 -1.28 25.75 1.58
C GLU A 37 -2.38 24.69 1.75
N ARG A 38 -3.33 24.62 0.81
CA ARG A 38 -4.37 23.59 0.83
C ARG A 38 -3.81 22.23 0.44
N ILE A 39 -2.93 22.17 -0.55
CA ILE A 39 -2.24 20.95 -0.99
C ILE A 39 -1.41 20.41 0.17
N GLU A 40 -0.56 21.23 0.80
CA GLU A 40 0.29 20.80 1.91
C GLU A 40 -0.53 20.23 3.07
N ARG A 41 -1.66 20.87 3.42
CA ARG A 41 -2.59 20.34 4.44
C ARG A 41 -3.20 19.01 4.03
N LEU A 42 -3.62 18.86 2.77
CA LEU A 42 -4.19 17.61 2.26
C LEU A 42 -3.14 16.50 2.23
N GLU A 43 -1.91 16.78 1.83
CA GLU A 43 -0.80 15.81 1.83
C GLU A 43 -0.51 15.31 3.24
N LYS A 44 -0.48 16.21 4.24
CA LYS A 44 -0.35 15.83 5.66
C LYS A 44 -1.49 14.92 6.12
N LEU A 45 -2.74 15.24 5.77
CA LEU A 45 -3.90 14.42 6.11
C LEU A 45 -3.84 13.05 5.42
N VAL A 46 -3.46 13.01 4.15
CA VAL A 46 -3.29 11.75 3.40
C VAL A 46 -2.18 10.91 4.02
N ALA A 47 -1.05 11.50 4.41
CA ALA A 47 0.03 10.80 5.09
C ALA A 47 -0.42 10.24 6.45
N ALA A 48 -1.12 11.03 7.26
CA ALA A 48 -1.68 10.59 8.53
C ALA A 48 -2.70 9.47 8.35
N PHE A 49 -3.58 9.58 7.34
CA PHE A 49 -4.55 8.55 7.02
C PHE A 49 -3.89 7.25 6.57
N LYS A 50 -2.89 7.31 5.68
CA LYS A 50 -2.10 6.14 5.27
C LYS A 50 -1.41 5.50 6.47
N GLN A 51 -0.79 6.30 7.34
CA GLN A 51 -0.15 5.80 8.57
C GLN A 51 -1.16 5.18 9.55
N ALA A 52 -2.41 5.65 9.59
CA ALA A 52 -3.45 5.08 10.44
C ALA A 52 -4.04 3.78 9.83
N ALA A 53 -4.26 3.76 8.52
CA ALA A 53 -4.83 2.62 7.80
C ALA A 53 -3.86 1.44 7.70
N PHE A 54 -2.59 1.71 7.42
CA PHE A 54 -1.56 0.69 7.27
C PHE A 54 -0.64 0.57 8.51
N GLY A 55 -0.76 1.48 9.48
CA GLY A 55 0.08 1.52 10.69
C GLY A 55 1.45 2.18 10.46
N ARG A 56 2.17 2.48 11.57
CA ARG A 56 3.62 2.81 11.55
C ARG A 56 4.50 1.66 11.06
N LYS A 57 3.93 0.46 11.15
CA LYS A 57 4.44 -0.82 10.67
C LYS A 57 3.52 -1.32 9.55
N SER A 58 3.13 -0.44 8.61
CA SER A 58 2.92 -0.93 7.25
C SER A 58 4.26 -1.54 6.91
N GLU A 59 4.34 -2.85 7.08
CA GLU A 59 5.52 -3.65 6.83
C GLU A 59 6.13 -3.08 5.57
N LYS A 60 7.34 -2.52 5.68
CA LYS A 60 8.30 -2.74 4.62
C LYS A 60 8.21 -4.24 4.44
N THR A 61 7.50 -4.72 3.43
CA THR A 61 7.51 -6.13 3.13
C THR A 61 8.96 -6.37 2.78
N ASP A 62 9.68 -6.90 3.75
CA ASP A 62 11.09 -7.19 3.63
C ASP A 62 11.16 -8.18 2.47
N PRO A 63 12.00 -7.98 1.44
CA PRO A 63 12.21 -9.00 0.42
C PRO A 63 12.40 -10.39 1.05
N ASP A 64 13.14 -10.44 2.17
CA ASP A 64 13.40 -11.62 2.97
C ASP A 64 12.14 -12.23 3.64
N GLN A 65 11.10 -11.44 3.90
CA GLN A 65 9.81 -11.95 4.39
C GLN A 65 9.00 -12.64 3.28
N PHE A 66 9.17 -12.22 2.03
CA PHE A 66 8.59 -12.97 0.90
C PHE A 66 9.31 -14.28 0.70
N ASP A 67 10.63 -14.32 0.85
CA ASP A 67 11.42 -15.54 0.67
C ASP A 67 10.98 -16.63 1.68
N LEU A 68 10.85 -16.28 2.97
CA LEU A 68 10.38 -17.24 3.98
C LEU A 68 8.93 -17.70 3.74
N ALA A 69 8.03 -16.78 3.35
CA ALA A 69 6.64 -17.13 3.05
C ALA A 69 6.51 -17.99 1.78
N LEU A 70 7.38 -17.79 0.79
CA LEU A 70 7.45 -18.60 -0.42
C LEU A 70 8.01 -20.00 -0.13
N GLU A 71 9.05 -20.12 0.70
CA GLU A 71 9.59 -21.41 1.15
C GLU A 71 8.53 -22.25 1.90
N ASP A 72 7.74 -21.61 2.79
CA ASP A 72 6.65 -22.27 3.51
C ASP A 72 5.54 -22.74 2.56
N LEU A 73 5.18 -21.93 1.55
CA LEU A 73 4.21 -22.29 0.52
C LEU A 73 4.72 -23.43 -0.37
N GLU A 74 5.99 -23.40 -0.77
CA GLU A 74 6.64 -24.48 -1.53
C GLU A 74 6.67 -25.78 -0.72
N THR A 75 6.97 -25.71 0.57
CA THR A 75 6.96 -26.86 1.48
C THR A 75 5.56 -27.42 1.65
N ALA A 76 4.55 -26.56 1.83
CA ALA A 76 3.15 -26.97 1.92
C ALA A 76 2.64 -27.59 0.61
N MET A 77 3.06 -27.05 -0.54
CA MET A 77 2.79 -27.63 -1.86
C MET A 77 3.48 -28.99 -2.04
N ALA A 78 4.75 -29.13 -1.66
CA ALA A 78 5.47 -30.41 -1.72
C ALA A 78 4.92 -31.48 -0.76
N ALA A 79 4.40 -31.06 0.40
CA ALA A 79 3.75 -31.93 1.37
C ALA A 79 2.34 -32.36 0.93
N SER A 80 1.61 -31.48 0.23
CA SER A 80 0.27 -31.76 -0.31
C SER A 80 0.32 -32.47 -1.66
N MET A 81 1.41 -32.32 -2.43
CA MET A 81 1.66 -33.14 -3.60
C MET A 81 1.90 -34.58 -3.13
N PRO A 82 1.06 -35.55 -3.51
CA PRO A 82 1.35 -36.93 -3.24
C PRO A 82 2.69 -37.22 -3.90
N ARG A 83 3.69 -37.65 -3.10
CA ARG A 83 4.93 -38.23 -3.63
C ARG A 83 4.51 -39.16 -4.76
N LYS A 84 4.81 -38.80 -6.02
CA LYS A 84 4.73 -39.75 -7.12
C LYS A 84 5.79 -40.79 -6.80
N LYS A 85 5.36 -41.83 -6.10
CA LYS A 85 6.18 -43.00 -5.85
C LYS A 85 6.59 -43.46 -7.25
N PRO A 86 7.90 -43.67 -7.53
CA PRO A 86 8.24 -44.47 -8.70
C PRO A 86 7.44 -45.76 -8.54
N THR A 87 6.64 -46.07 -9.56
CA THR A 87 5.74 -47.23 -9.60
C THR A 87 6.54 -48.47 -9.32
N THR A 88 6.64 -48.82 -8.05
CA THR A 88 7.14 -50.09 -7.58
C THR A 88 5.92 -50.95 -7.36
N PHE A 89 5.91 -52.03 -8.15
CA PHE A 89 4.89 -53.04 -8.20
C PHE A 89 4.57 -53.52 -6.77
N GLN A 90 3.28 -53.60 -6.47
CA GLN A 90 2.77 -53.96 -5.15
C GLN A 90 3.18 -55.38 -4.77
N ALA A 91 3.76 -55.53 -3.58
CA ALA A 91 3.74 -56.78 -2.84
C ALA A 91 3.05 -56.53 -1.49
N LYS A 92 1.81 -56.99 -1.42
CA LYS A 92 0.98 -57.03 -0.21
C LYS A 92 1.70 -57.81 0.89
N LYS A 93 1.66 -57.33 2.13
CA LYS A 93 1.54 -58.21 3.32
C LYS A 93 0.74 -57.51 4.42
N SER A 94 -0.29 -58.23 4.81
CA SER A 94 -1.25 -58.03 5.88
C SER A 94 -0.63 -58.07 7.28
N GLN A 95 -1.10 -57.24 8.21
CA GLN A 95 -1.57 -57.74 9.52
C GLN A 95 -2.37 -56.68 10.30
N LYS A 96 -3.50 -57.16 10.83
CA LYS A 96 -4.48 -56.45 11.66
C LYS A 96 -4.05 -56.47 13.15
N HIS A 97 -4.87 -55.80 13.97
CA HIS A 97 -5.02 -55.76 15.46
C HIS A 97 -4.58 -54.39 16.03
N ALA A 98 -5.46 -53.43 16.38
CA ALA A 98 -6.64 -53.36 17.28
C ALA A 98 -6.28 -53.03 18.76
N ARG A 99 -7.04 -52.05 19.31
CA ARG A 99 -7.24 -51.60 20.73
C ARG A 99 -6.30 -50.49 21.21
N SER A 100 -6.74 -49.24 21.41
CA SER A 100 -7.74 -48.60 22.30
C SER A 100 -7.13 -48.09 23.62
N ILE A 101 -7.39 -46.81 23.94
CA ILE A 101 -7.94 -46.29 25.23
C ILE A 101 -7.37 -44.91 25.64
N ALA A 102 -8.32 -44.02 25.95
CA ALA A 102 -8.35 -42.90 26.91
C ALA A 102 -7.51 -41.61 26.72
N ALA A 103 -8.25 -40.51 26.51
CA ALA A 103 -7.96 -39.21 27.09
C ALA A 103 -8.16 -39.27 28.63
N PRO A 104 -7.48 -38.43 29.43
CA PRO A 104 -7.99 -37.08 29.75
C PRO A 104 -6.83 -36.05 29.81
N PHE A 105 -7.05 -34.73 29.83
CA PHE A 105 -7.29 -33.99 31.06
C PHE A 105 -7.62 -32.52 30.75
N LEU A 106 -8.66 -32.03 31.40
CA LEU A 106 -9.05 -30.63 31.54
C LEU A 106 -7.87 -29.75 32.02
N SER A 107 -7.72 -28.55 31.48
CA SER A 107 -7.52 -27.32 32.28
C SER A 107 -7.47 -26.08 31.37
N ILE A 108 -8.50 -25.22 31.42
CA ILE A 108 -8.55 -23.93 32.14
C ILE A 108 -8.00 -22.76 31.29
N PHE A 109 -8.92 -22.04 30.64
CA PHE A 109 -8.84 -20.59 30.34
C PHE A 109 -8.92 -19.76 31.66
N PRO A 110 -8.73 -18.42 31.74
CA PRO A 110 -8.46 -17.40 30.68
C PRO A 110 -7.40 -16.33 31.08
N VAL A 111 -7.21 -15.32 30.21
CA VAL A 111 -7.20 -13.85 30.48
C VAL A 111 -6.27 -13.15 29.48
N TRP A 112 -6.87 -12.45 28.51
CA TRP A 112 -6.19 -11.43 27.71
C TRP A 112 -6.72 -10.07 28.16
N LYS A 113 -5.81 -9.16 28.50
CA LYS A 113 -6.10 -7.83 29.05
C LYS A 113 -5.43 -6.79 28.15
N ARG A 114 -6.28 -5.86 27.70
CA ARG A 114 -6.04 -4.61 26.96
C ARG A 114 -5.78 -4.69 25.47
#